data_AF-A0A1A8IPX5-F1
#
_entry.id   AF-A0A1A8IPX5-F1
#
_cell.length_a   1.000
_cell.length_b   1.000
_cell.length_c   1.000
_cell.angle_alpha   90.00
_cell.angle_beta   90.00
_cell.angle_gamma   90.00
#
_symmetry.space_group_name_H-M   'P 1'
#
loop_
_entity.id
_entity.type
_entity.pdbx_description
1 polymer ?
#
loop_
_entity_poly.entity_id
_entity_poly.type
_entity_poly.pdbx_seq_one_letter_code
_entity_poly.pdbx_strand_id
1 'polypeptide(L)'
;VGVIVSAFCVVGRTQKAQVLELGRPQVRDHYEHLLSYRGLQTHPGVAVFRYEAPIYYANQSLFKKSLYKSVGFNPVREKIQRLKFKKSKQQEIQDTPKVKSGEKPHKENDAAVTLTFDEKPSRNLRSLVID
;
A
#
# COMPACT_ATOMS: atom_id res chain seq x y z
N VAL A 1 13.04 35.80 -10.55
CA VAL A 1 13.20 34.91 -9.37
C VAL A 1 11.86 34.59 -8.69
N GLY A 2 11.02 35.59 -8.37
CA GLY A 2 9.76 35.36 -7.64
C GLY A 2 8.77 34.37 -8.27
N VAL A 3 8.67 34.34 -9.61
CA VAL A 3 7.78 33.39 -10.33
C VAL A 3 8.19 31.93 -10.14
N ILE A 4 9.49 31.66 -10.12
CA ILE A 4 10.01 30.29 -9.93
C ILE A 4 9.74 29.84 -8.49
N VAL A 5 9.96 30.73 -7.53
CA VAL A 5 9.69 30.46 -6.11
C VAL A 5 8.19 30.25 -5.87
N SER A 6 7.31 31.05 -6.47
CA SER A 6 5.87 30.88 -6.34
C SER A 6 5.38 29.58 -6.98
N ALA A 7 5.87 29.24 -8.18
CA ALA A 7 5.57 27.97 -8.83
C ALA A 7 6.03 26.77 -7.97
N PHE A 8 7.25 26.82 -7.43
CA PHE A 8 7.77 25.77 -6.56
C PHE A 8 6.96 25.63 -5.26
N CYS A 9 6.49 26.74 -4.68
CA CYS A 9 5.62 26.73 -3.50
C CYS A 9 4.27 26.05 -3.78
N VAL A 10 3.66 26.33 -4.94
CA VAL A 10 2.41 25.68 -5.36
C VAL A 10 2.61 24.17 -5.54
N VAL A 11 3.70 23.75 -6.19
CA VAL A 11 4.04 22.33 -6.36
C VAL A 11 4.32 21.68 -5.00
N GLY A 12 5.10 22.33 -4.14
CA GLY A 12 5.42 21.81 -2.80
C GLY A 12 4.18 21.57 -1.93
N ARG A 13 3.17 22.45 -2.00
CA ARG A 13 1.90 22.22 -1.27
C ARG A 13 1.14 21.01 -1.79
N THR A 14 1.15 20.76 -3.10
CA THR A 14 0.43 19.62 -3.70
C THR A 14 1.12 18.28 -3.49
N GLN A 15 2.42 18.25 -3.18
CA GLN A 15 3.16 17.01 -2.90
C GLN A 15 2.83 16.37 -1.54
N LYS A 16 2.28 17.12 -0.57
CA LYS A 16 1.88 16.61 0.76
C LYS A 16 0.41 16.17 0.78
N ALA A 17 0.04 15.29 -0.14
CA ALA A 17 -1.31 14.77 -0.23
C ALA A 17 -1.57 13.70 0.85
N GLN A 18 -2.69 13.83 1.57
CA GLN A 18 -3.15 12.83 2.50
C GLN A 18 -4.03 11.78 1.79
N VAL A 19 -4.00 10.55 2.30
CA VAL A 19 -4.90 9.48 1.90
C VAL A 19 -5.87 9.24 3.05
N LEU A 20 -7.15 9.48 2.79
CA LEU A 20 -8.21 9.37 3.77
C LEU A 20 -8.98 8.06 3.55
N GLU A 21 -9.26 7.34 4.62
CA GLU A 21 -10.15 6.18 4.53
C GLU A 21 -11.60 6.64 4.66
N LEU A 22 -12.44 6.22 3.72
CA LEU A 22 -13.84 6.59 3.69
C LEU A 22 -14.71 5.48 4.26
N GLY A 23 -15.73 5.87 5.00
CA GLY A 23 -16.83 5.02 5.44
C GLY A 23 -18.16 5.56 4.94
N ARG A 24 -19.21 4.74 5.06
CA ARG A 24 -20.56 5.09 4.65
C ARG A 24 -21.52 4.97 5.85
N PRO A 25 -22.45 5.93 6.05
CA PRO A 25 -23.54 5.77 7.01
C PRO A 25 -24.57 4.75 6.53
N GLN A 26 -25.22 4.02 7.44
CA GLN A 26 -26.20 2.98 7.08
C GLN A 26 -27.38 3.50 6.22
N VAL A 27 -27.76 4.78 6.39
CA VAL A 27 -28.98 5.37 5.81
C VAL A 27 -28.70 6.21 4.56
N ARG A 28 -27.44 6.57 4.27
CA ARG A 28 -27.09 7.53 3.21
C ARG A 28 -26.03 6.97 2.26
N ASP A 29 -26.00 7.52 1.05
CA ASP A 29 -25.13 7.05 -0.03
C ASP A 29 -23.82 7.82 -0.13
N HIS A 30 -23.59 8.77 0.78
CA HIS A 30 -22.38 9.59 0.78
C HIS A 30 -21.26 8.93 1.59
N TYR A 31 -20.06 8.93 1.01
CA TYR A 31 -18.85 8.47 1.66
C TYR A 31 -18.14 9.63 2.34
N GLU A 32 -17.82 9.45 3.62
CA GLU A 32 -17.17 10.47 4.43
C GLU A 32 -15.94 9.90 5.12
N HIS A 33 -15.03 10.79 5.51
CA HIS A 33 -13.81 10.37 6.19
C HIS A 33 -14.14 9.70 7.54
N LEU A 34 -13.60 8.49 7.73
CA LEU A 34 -13.92 7.61 8.85
C LEU A 34 -13.62 8.24 10.22
N LEU A 35 -12.64 9.14 10.30
CA LEU A 35 -12.28 9.83 11.55
C LEU A 35 -13.10 11.10 11.79
N SER A 36 -13.78 11.62 10.77
CA SER A 36 -14.52 12.89 10.87
C SER A 36 -15.88 12.71 11.56
N TYR A 37 -16.52 11.55 11.42
CA TYR A 37 -17.86 11.29 12.00
C TYR A 37 -17.95 9.92 12.67
N ARG A 38 -18.77 9.83 13.73
CA ARG A 38 -19.08 8.56 14.39
C ARG A 38 -20.21 7.83 13.66
N GLY A 39 -20.16 6.50 13.63
CA GLY A 39 -21.19 5.66 13.01
C GLY A 39 -20.99 5.39 11.51
N LEU A 40 -19.89 5.85 10.93
CA LEU A 40 -19.47 5.46 9.58
C LEU A 40 -18.99 4.00 9.61
N GLN A 41 -19.50 3.18 8.69
CA GLN A 41 -19.08 1.80 8.53
C GLN A 41 -18.32 1.61 7.22
N THR A 42 -17.26 0.81 7.26
CA THR A 42 -16.56 0.35 6.06
C THR A 42 -17.11 -0.99 5.62
N HIS A 43 -17.09 -1.25 4.32
CA HIS A 43 -17.58 -2.51 3.78
C HIS A 43 -16.54 -3.62 3.98
N PRO A 44 -16.94 -4.80 4.49
CA PRO A 44 -16.01 -5.90 4.67
C PRO A 44 -15.44 -6.34 3.32
N GLY A 45 -14.11 -6.36 3.20
CA GLY A 45 -13.39 -6.76 1.99
C GLY A 45 -13.21 -5.67 0.93
N VAL A 46 -13.82 -4.49 1.11
CA VAL A 46 -13.67 -3.34 0.21
C VAL A 46 -13.14 -2.15 1.00
N ALA A 47 -11.98 -1.63 0.63
CA ALA A 47 -11.49 -0.39 1.20
C ALA A 47 -11.69 0.76 0.21
N VAL A 48 -12.36 1.82 0.67
CA VAL A 48 -12.59 3.05 -0.10
C VAL A 48 -11.67 4.12 0.45
N PHE A 49 -10.89 4.75 -0.41
CA PHE A 49 -9.99 5.83 -0.03
C PHE A 49 -10.19 7.06 -0.90
N ARG A 50 -10.01 8.24 -0.30
CA ARG A 50 -9.93 9.50 -1.01
C ARG A 50 -8.49 10.02 -0.99
N TYR A 51 -7.98 10.43 -2.14
CA TYR A 51 -6.66 11.04 -2.25
C TYR A 51 -6.79 12.54 -2.38
N GLU A 52 -6.28 13.30 -1.40
CA GLU A 52 -6.44 14.77 -1.35
C GLU A 52 -5.45 15.53 -2.24
N ALA A 53 -5.18 15.00 -3.44
CA ALA A 53 -4.44 15.72 -4.46
C ALA A 53 -4.76 15.22 -5.88
N PRO A 54 -4.54 16.06 -6.90
CA PRO A 54 -4.61 15.61 -8.29
C PRO A 54 -3.61 14.48 -8.60
N ILE A 55 -4.05 13.53 -9.40
CA ILE A 55 -3.21 12.43 -9.90
C ILE A 55 -2.66 12.83 -11.26
N TYR A 56 -1.34 12.94 -11.36
CA TYR A 56 -0.61 13.23 -12.59
C TYR A 56 0.68 12.41 -12.63
N TYR A 57 1.33 12.37 -13.79
CA TYR A 57 2.45 11.46 -14.06
C TYR A 57 3.61 11.57 -13.06
N ALA A 58 3.95 12.79 -12.60
CA ALA A 58 5.04 12.97 -11.66
C ALA A 58 4.68 12.56 -10.22
N ASN A 59 3.39 12.54 -9.86
CA ASN A 59 2.90 12.18 -8.52
C ASN A 59 2.58 10.68 -8.37
N GLN A 60 2.65 9.89 -9.44
CA GLN A 60 2.24 8.48 -9.44
C GLN A 60 2.92 7.62 -8.36
N SER A 61 4.18 7.91 -8.04
CA SER A 61 4.97 7.13 -7.10
C SER A 61 4.59 7.44 -5.65
N LEU A 62 4.32 8.72 -5.35
CA LEU A 62 3.86 9.18 -4.05
C LEU A 62 2.46 8.66 -3.78
N PHE A 63 1.54 8.81 -4.73
CA PHE A 63 0.20 8.25 -4.67
C PHE A 63 0.20 6.75 -4.34
N LYS A 64 0.95 5.92 -5.10
CA LYS A 64 1.07 4.48 -4.85
C LYS A 64 1.62 4.18 -3.45
N LYS A 65 2.67 4.89 -3.03
CA LYS A 65 3.30 4.71 -1.71
C LYS A 65 2.33 5.03 -0.59
N SER A 66 1.65 6.16 -0.66
CA SER A 66 0.68 6.57 0.37
C SER A 66 -0.49 5.60 0.45
N LEU A 67 -1.02 5.15 -0.70
CA LEU A 67 -2.12 4.20 -0.75
C LEU A 67 -1.74 2.85 -0.14
N TYR A 68 -0.60 2.27 -0.54
CA TYR A 68 -0.14 0.99 0.01
C TYR A 68 0.16 1.07 1.51
N LYS A 69 0.64 2.23 1.98
CA LYS A 69 0.84 2.48 3.41
C LYS A 69 -0.49 2.50 4.16
N SER A 70 -1.51 3.20 3.64
CA SER A 70 -2.83 3.29 4.27
C SER A 70 -3.57 1.95 4.30
N VAL A 71 -3.37 1.12 3.27
CA VAL A 71 -3.95 -0.23 3.18
C VAL A 71 -3.20 -1.24 4.06
N GLY A 72 -1.92 -0.98 4.38
CA GLY A 72 -1.05 -1.94 5.08
C GLY A 72 -0.58 -3.09 4.19
N PHE A 73 -0.77 -3.00 2.88
CA PHE A 73 -0.51 -4.09 1.95
C PHE A 73 0.13 -3.57 0.66
N ASN A 74 1.17 -4.28 0.18
CA ASN A 74 1.86 -3.94 -1.06
C ASN A 74 1.61 -5.02 -2.13
N PRO A 75 0.79 -4.74 -3.16
CA PRO A 75 0.42 -5.72 -4.19
C PRO A 75 1.60 -6.16 -5.05
N VAL A 76 2.61 -5.30 -5.22
CA VAL A 76 3.80 -5.62 -6.03
C VAL A 76 4.62 -6.70 -5.33
N ARG A 77 4.83 -6.55 -4.01
CA ARG A 77 5.57 -7.54 -3.21
C ARG A 77 4.84 -8.87 -3.18
N GLU A 78 3.53 -8.86 -3.00
CA GLU A 78 2.74 -10.09 -2.98
C GLU A 78 2.75 -10.81 -4.33
N LYS A 79 2.61 -10.08 -5.45
CA LYS A 79 2.72 -10.66 -6.79
C LYS A 79 4.09 -11.30 -7.02
N ILE A 80 5.17 -10.63 -6.63
CA ILE A 80 6.53 -11.18 -6.73
C ILE A 80 6.65 -12.46 -5.89
N GLN A 81 6.15 -12.45 -4.66
CA GLN A 81 6.19 -13.62 -3.77
C GLN A 81 5.39 -14.80 -4.33
N ARG A 82 4.17 -14.54 -4.84
CA ARG A 82 3.33 -15.54 -5.51
C ARG A 82 4.01 -16.11 -6.76
N LEU A 83 4.69 -15.27 -7.55
CA LEU A 83 5.42 -15.71 -8.74
C LEU A 83 6.63 -16.58 -8.37
N LYS A 84 7.40 -16.19 -7.34
CA LYS A 84 8.51 -17.00 -6.81
C LYS A 84 8.03 -18.37 -6.34
N PHE A 85 6.93 -18.42 -5.59
CA PHE A 85 6.34 -19.68 -5.11
C PHE A 85 5.83 -20.59 -6.25
N LYS A 86 5.26 -20.00 -7.31
CA LYS A 86 4.85 -20.76 -8.50
C LYS A 86 6.05 -21.34 -9.24
N LYS A 87 7.14 -20.56 -9.37
CA LYS A 87 8.38 -21.03 -10.01
C LYS A 87 9.06 -22.13 -9.19
N SER A 88 9.11 -22.00 -7.86
CA SER A 88 9.68 -23.05 -7.00
C SER A 88 8.86 -24.34 -7.05
N LYS A 89 7.53 -24.26 -7.05
CA LYS A 89 6.67 -25.46 -7.25
C LYS A 89 6.85 -26.11 -8.61
N GLN A 90 7.08 -25.33 -9.67
CA GLN A 90 7.33 -25.88 -11.00
C GLN A 90 8.70 -26.55 -11.10
N GLN A 91 9.72 -26.03 -10.39
CA GLN A 91 11.04 -26.67 -10.29
C GLN A 91 10.98 -27.95 -9.45
N GLU A 92 10.22 -27.96 -8.35
CA GLU A 92 10.06 -29.13 -7.47
C GLU A 92 9.28 -30.30 -8.12
N ILE A 93 8.41 -30.01 -9.10
CA ILE A 93 7.73 -31.04 -9.91
C ILE A 93 8.66 -31.60 -11.02
N GLN A 94 9.70 -30.85 -11.42
CA GLN A 94 10.62 -31.25 -12.48
C GLN A 94 11.87 -31.98 -11.95
N ASP A 95 12.20 -31.84 -10.65
CA ASP A 95 13.33 -32.49 -10.00
C ASP A 95 12.89 -33.42 -8.85
N THR A 96 12.63 -34.69 -9.17
CA THR A 96 13.02 -35.80 -8.26
C THR A 96 13.84 -36.80 -9.08
N PRO A 97 14.96 -37.36 -8.57
CA PRO A 97 15.22 -37.72 -7.17
C PRO A 97 16.63 -37.40 -6.57
N LYS A 98 16.76 -37.65 -5.26
CA LYS A 98 17.96 -37.87 -4.39
C LYS A 98 18.53 -36.72 -3.51
N VAL A 99 18.10 -36.74 -2.25
CA VAL A 99 18.90 -36.94 -1.00
C VAL A 99 20.22 -36.14 -0.77
N LYS A 100 20.20 -35.43 0.38
CA LYS A 100 21.27 -35.13 1.38
C LYS A 100 21.96 -33.74 1.41
N SER A 101 21.81 -33.14 2.60
CA SER A 101 22.86 -32.58 3.48
C SER A 101 23.25 -31.10 3.36
N GLY A 102 23.23 -30.42 4.51
CA GLY A 102 24.33 -29.54 4.93
C GLY A 102 24.13 -28.02 4.86
N GLU A 103 23.91 -27.44 6.05
CA GLU A 103 24.46 -26.16 6.56
C GLU A 103 24.23 -24.78 5.90
N LYS A 104 24.06 -23.80 6.79
CA LYS A 104 23.94 -22.34 6.57
C LYS A 104 25.27 -21.74 6.06
N PRO A 105 25.25 -20.50 5.53
CA PRO A 105 25.76 -19.41 6.39
C PRO A 105 25.02 -18.07 6.29
N HIS A 106 25.17 -17.33 7.39
CA HIS A 106 24.90 -15.91 7.64
C HIS A 106 25.67 -14.97 6.70
N LYS A 107 25.11 -13.79 6.35
CA LYS A 107 25.80 -12.47 6.37
C LYS A 107 24.81 -11.30 6.54
N GLU A 108 25.07 -10.54 7.60
CA GLU A 108 24.87 -9.10 7.87
C GLU A 108 25.04 -8.19 6.65
N ASN A 109 24.61 -6.92 6.57
CA ASN A 109 23.89 -5.93 7.39
C ASN A 109 23.64 -4.79 6.39
N ASP A 110 22.50 -4.13 6.39
CA ASP A 110 22.41 -2.72 5.97
C ASP A 110 21.15 -2.09 6.56
N ALA A 111 21.40 -1.25 7.57
CA ALA A 111 20.52 -0.29 8.25
C ALA A 111 19.06 -0.22 7.77
N ALA A 112 18.23 -1.16 8.22
CA ALA A 112 16.79 -0.99 8.17
C ALA A 112 16.38 -0.10 9.35
N VAL A 113 16.19 1.19 9.08
CA VAL A 113 15.44 2.09 9.97
C VAL A 113 14.08 1.43 10.18
N THR A 114 13.88 0.80 11.34
CA THR A 114 12.60 0.27 11.78
C THR A 114 11.66 1.44 11.97
N LEU A 115 11.03 1.86 10.87
CA LEU A 115 9.81 2.64 10.93
C LEU A 115 8.78 1.67 11.49
N THR A 116 8.49 1.81 12.78
CA THR A 116 7.39 1.12 13.45
C THR A 116 6.14 1.38 12.62
N PHE A 117 5.70 0.34 11.91
CA PHE A 117 4.42 0.36 11.24
C PHE A 117 3.39 0.27 12.35
N ASP A 118 2.60 1.33 12.50
CA ASP A 118 1.34 1.27 13.25
C ASP A 118 0.50 0.17 12.60
N GLU A 119 0.50 -0.99 13.25
CA GLU A 119 0.03 -2.26 12.70
C GLU A 119 -1.49 -2.24 12.72
N LYS A 120 -2.07 -1.56 11.73
CA LYS A 120 -3.50 -1.64 11.48
C LYS A 120 -3.85 -3.11 11.18
N PRO A 121 -4.84 -3.70 11.88
CA PRO A 121 -5.10 -5.13 11.81
C PRO A 121 -5.32 -5.56 10.35
N SER A 122 -4.65 -6.65 9.96
CA SER A 122 -4.68 -7.20 8.61
C SER A 122 -6.13 -7.47 8.17
N ARG A 123 -6.70 -6.56 7.40
CA ARG A 123 -8.03 -6.71 6.82
C ARG A 123 -7.91 -7.61 5.59
N ASN A 124 -8.79 -8.60 5.46
CA ASN A 124 -8.89 -9.41 4.25
C ASN A 124 -9.51 -8.56 3.13
N LEU A 125 -8.69 -7.73 2.48
CA LEU A 125 -9.12 -6.83 1.41
C LEU A 125 -9.08 -7.55 0.07
N ARG A 126 -10.21 -7.52 -0.64
CA ARG A 126 -10.38 -8.12 -1.97
C ARG A 126 -10.43 -7.05 -3.06
N SER A 127 -10.95 -5.88 -2.75
CA SER A 127 -11.02 -4.74 -3.67
C SER A 127 -10.68 -3.42 -3.00
N LEU A 128 -10.11 -2.53 -3.79
CA LEU A 128 -9.71 -1.18 -3.40
C LEU A 128 -10.37 -0.20 -4.37
N VAL A 129 -11.05 0.81 -3.81
CA VAL A 129 -11.75 1.85 -4.59
C VAL A 129 -11.18 3.20 -4.19
N ILE A 130 -11.08 4.08 -5.19
CA ILE A 130 -10.60 5.44 -5.02
C ILE A 130 -11.72 6.38 -5.47
N ASP A 131 -12.11 7.26 -4.55
CA ASP A 131 -13.03 8.37 -4.76
C ASP A 131 -12.22 9.67 -4.93
#